data_AF-S0GFK9-F1
#
_entry.id   AF-S0GFK9-F1
#
_cell.length_a   1.000
_cell.length_b   1.000
_cell.length_c   1.000
_cell.angle_alpha   90.00
_cell.angle_beta   90.00
_cell.angle_gamma   90.00
#
_symmetry.space_group_name_H-M   'P 1'
#
loop_
_entity.id
_entity.type
_entity.pdbx_description
1 polymer ?
#
loop_
_entity_poly.entity_id
_entity_poly.type
_entity_poly.pdbx_seq_one_letter_code
_entity_poly.pdbx_strand_id
1 'polypeptide(L)'
;MRTKYVFILFSLCTFFMGCGSSKQPSNPTQPKSELRKELKQTAIKQARKEAKTYKKEGFKTFIGGIPLEKQIENAWMKSVTTDESGLPAYLVANSRVIGGNVSSAKMQANHQAKVELAGLMSSNISSLIESSVSNKELTSEEAVAINKAVQASKELIIADLGRVAKEIEIYRDLSNKNVEVMVCLSYSSKAATDVAVKSIHRNLEQEAEHLHDKLDNLTGIKQIISTNNTNLQQE
;
A
#
# COMPACT_ATOMS: atom_id res chain seq x y z
N MET A 1 -10.52 -23.95 -32.55
CA MET A 1 -10.02 -22.74 -31.83
C MET A 1 -11.17 -22.08 -31.09
N ARG A 2 -11.18 -22.15 -29.76
CA ARG A 2 -12.06 -21.35 -28.88
C ARG A 2 -11.30 -21.07 -27.58
N THR A 3 -10.64 -19.92 -27.53
CA THR A 3 -9.97 -19.39 -26.34
C THR A 3 -11.01 -18.85 -25.37
N LYS A 4 -11.16 -19.51 -24.22
CA LYS A 4 -11.84 -18.93 -23.05
C LYS A 4 -10.77 -18.33 -22.14
N TYR A 5 -10.70 -17.00 -22.10
CA TYR A 5 -9.94 -16.29 -21.09
C TYR A 5 -10.73 -16.34 -19.78
N VAL A 6 -10.20 -17.05 -18.77
CA VAL A 6 -10.72 -17.03 -17.41
C VAL A 6 -9.81 -16.11 -16.60
N PHE A 7 -10.23 -14.86 -16.41
CA PHE A 7 -9.65 -13.98 -15.38
C PHE A 7 -10.16 -14.48 -14.02
N ILE A 8 -9.32 -15.21 -13.29
CA ILE A 8 -9.56 -15.49 -11.87
C ILE A 8 -8.94 -14.34 -11.08
N LEU A 9 -9.73 -13.31 -10.83
CA LEU A 9 -9.43 -12.27 -9.85
C LEU A 9 -9.79 -12.84 -8.47
N PHE A 10 -8.83 -13.45 -7.77
CA PHE A 10 -9.04 -13.84 -6.37
C PHE A 10 -8.85 -12.60 -5.49
N SER A 11 -9.88 -11.75 -5.46
CA SER A 11 -10.05 -10.75 -4.40
C SER A 11 -10.33 -11.51 -3.11
N LEU A 12 -9.34 -11.58 -2.22
CA LEU A 12 -9.53 -12.15 -0.89
C LEU A 12 -10.27 -11.10 -0.05
N CYS A 13 -11.60 -11.27 0.02
CA CYS A 13 -12.56 -10.41 0.69
C CYS A 13 -12.11 -9.91 2.07
N THR A 14 -12.19 -8.60 2.23
CA THR A 14 -12.74 -7.93 3.40
C THR A 14 -14.12 -8.53 3.76
N PHE A 15 -14.22 -9.24 4.89
CA PHE A 15 -15.49 -9.43 5.59
C PHE A 15 -15.24 -9.70 7.08
N PHE A 16 -15.26 -8.65 7.89
CA PHE A 16 -15.70 -8.74 9.28
C PHE A 16 -16.72 -7.61 9.50
N MET A 17 -17.93 -7.81 8.97
CA MET A 17 -19.14 -7.19 9.50
C MET A 17 -20.13 -8.30 9.77
N GLY A 18 -20.49 -8.42 11.05
CA GLY A 18 -21.25 -9.53 11.58
C GLY A 18 -22.73 -9.45 11.28
N CYS A 19 -23.35 -10.63 11.25
CA CYS A 19 -24.66 -10.89 11.83
C CYS A 19 -24.83 -12.42 11.94
N GLY A 20 -25.17 -12.93 13.13
CA GLY A 20 -25.51 -14.35 13.32
C GLY A 20 -25.07 -14.94 14.66
N SER A 21 -25.95 -14.85 15.65
CA SER A 21 -25.82 -15.44 16.99
C SER A 21 -25.48 -16.93 16.97
N SER A 22 -24.32 -17.29 17.52
CA SER A 22 -24.13 -18.59 18.17
C SER A 22 -23.10 -18.47 19.30
N LYS A 23 -23.59 -18.66 20.52
CA LYS A 23 -22.90 -19.03 21.77
C LYS A 23 -21.42 -18.63 21.88
N GLN A 24 -21.19 -17.48 22.50
CA GLN A 24 -19.92 -17.04 23.04
C GLN A 24 -19.47 -17.98 24.18
N PRO A 25 -18.33 -18.70 24.08
CA PRO A 25 -17.63 -19.13 25.26
C PRO A 25 -16.95 -17.89 25.83
N SER A 26 -17.46 -17.41 26.96
CA SER A 26 -16.80 -16.43 27.80
C SER A 26 -15.49 -17.04 28.32
N ASN A 27 -14.38 -16.80 27.63
CA ASN A 27 -13.06 -17.01 28.20
C ASN A 27 -12.61 -15.68 28.84
N PRO A 28 -12.29 -15.66 30.14
CA PRO A 28 -11.83 -14.45 30.80
C PRO A 28 -10.49 -14.02 30.20
N THR A 29 -10.36 -12.71 29.96
CA THR A 29 -9.19 -11.97 29.49
C THR A 29 -7.87 -12.77 29.52
N GLN A 30 -7.55 -13.44 28.42
CA GLN A 30 -6.21 -13.99 28.24
C GLN A 30 -5.21 -12.82 28.29
N PRO A 31 -4.11 -12.93 29.06
CA PRO A 31 -3.11 -11.87 29.10
C PRO A 31 -2.59 -11.61 27.68
N LYS A 32 -2.45 -10.33 27.30
CA LYS A 32 -2.02 -9.88 25.95
C LYS A 32 -0.80 -10.65 25.41
N SER A 33 0.06 -11.17 26.29
CA SER A 33 1.24 -11.96 25.95
C SER A 33 0.93 -13.38 25.44
N GLU A 34 -0.10 -14.05 25.96
CA GLU A 34 -0.53 -15.39 25.52
C GLU A 34 -1.20 -15.33 24.15
N LEU A 35 -2.10 -14.37 23.95
CA LEU A 35 -2.70 -14.10 22.64
C LEU A 35 -1.64 -13.83 21.56
N ARG A 36 -0.62 -13.01 21.88
CA ARG A 36 0.51 -12.77 20.96
C ARG A 36 1.30 -14.04 20.64
N LYS A 37 1.49 -14.94 21.61
CA LYS A 37 2.19 -16.21 21.38
C LYS A 37 1.35 -17.15 20.49
N GLU A 38 0.05 -17.22 20.73
CA GLU A 38 -0.86 -18.05 19.94
C GLU A 38 -0.95 -17.57 18.48
N LEU A 39 -1.05 -16.25 18.27
CA LEU A 39 -1.03 -15.64 16.94
C LEU A 39 0.26 -15.98 16.18
N LYS A 40 1.43 -15.86 16.85
CA LYS A 40 2.72 -16.23 16.26
C LYS A 40 2.80 -17.71 15.91
N GLN A 41 2.35 -18.60 16.79
CA GLN A 41 2.34 -20.04 16.49
C GLN A 41 1.43 -20.38 15.31
N THR A 42 0.25 -19.77 15.27
CA THR A 42 -0.70 -19.94 14.16
C THR A 42 -0.10 -19.42 12.85
N ALA A 43 0.55 -18.25 12.88
CA ALA A 43 1.27 -17.70 11.73
C ALA A 43 2.35 -18.65 11.21
N ILE A 44 3.18 -19.24 12.09
CA ILE A 44 4.20 -20.23 11.69
C ILE A 44 3.56 -21.47 11.07
N LYS A 45 2.44 -21.96 11.62
CA LYS A 45 1.72 -23.13 11.05
C LYS A 45 1.19 -22.81 9.64
N GLN A 46 0.61 -21.63 9.44
CA GLN A 46 0.11 -21.23 8.12
C GLN A 46 1.25 -21.01 7.12
N ALA A 47 2.32 -20.33 7.55
CA ALA A 47 3.51 -20.13 6.75
C ALA A 47 4.09 -21.45 6.20
N ARG A 48 4.17 -22.48 7.05
CA ARG A 48 4.63 -23.82 6.63
C ARG A 48 3.72 -24.48 5.60
N LYS A 49 2.40 -24.29 5.71
CA LYS A 49 1.43 -24.83 4.73
C LYS A 49 1.58 -24.11 3.40
N GLU A 50 1.62 -22.79 3.44
CA GLU A 50 1.75 -21.95 2.25
C GLU A 50 3.10 -22.17 1.53
N ALA A 51 4.20 -22.28 2.28
CA ALA A 51 5.50 -22.62 1.71
C ALA A 51 5.51 -23.96 0.97
N LYS A 52 4.81 -24.99 1.51
CA LYS A 52 4.64 -26.28 0.82
C LYS A 52 3.82 -26.13 -0.45
N THR A 53 2.76 -25.30 -0.44
CA THR A 53 1.96 -25.00 -1.62
C THR A 53 2.81 -24.34 -2.70
N TYR A 54 3.54 -23.27 -2.37
CA TYR A 54 4.41 -22.59 -3.33
C TYR A 54 5.52 -23.48 -3.88
N LYS A 55 6.10 -24.35 -3.05
CA LYS A 55 7.07 -25.34 -3.52
C LYS A 55 6.47 -26.33 -4.51
N LYS A 56 5.24 -26.83 -4.27
CA LYS A 56 4.52 -27.70 -5.22
C LYS A 56 4.17 -26.99 -6.52
N GLU A 57 3.88 -25.70 -6.42
CA GLU A 57 3.63 -24.81 -7.55
C GLU A 57 4.87 -24.48 -8.38
N GLY A 58 6.06 -24.95 -7.97
CA GLY A 58 7.32 -24.75 -8.68
C GLY A 58 8.06 -23.45 -8.33
N PHE A 59 7.63 -22.73 -7.29
CA PHE A 59 8.35 -21.55 -6.83
C PHE A 59 9.72 -21.92 -6.24
N LYS A 60 10.71 -21.11 -6.61
CA LYS A 60 12.10 -21.20 -6.19
C LYS A 60 12.61 -19.82 -5.76
N THR A 61 13.65 -19.84 -4.94
CA THR A 61 14.32 -18.64 -4.46
C THR A 61 15.36 -18.17 -5.48
N PHE A 62 15.63 -16.86 -5.49
CA PHE A 62 16.80 -16.34 -6.20
C PHE A 62 18.09 -16.86 -5.57
N ILE A 63 19.16 -16.95 -6.38
CA ILE A 63 20.48 -17.39 -5.92
C ILE A 63 20.97 -16.45 -4.81
N GLY A 64 21.48 -17.02 -3.71
CA GLY A 64 21.92 -16.25 -2.53
C GLY A 64 20.78 -15.74 -1.64
N GLY A 65 19.51 -16.02 -1.99
CA GLY A 65 18.35 -15.68 -1.17
C GLY A 65 18.15 -16.64 0.01
N ILE A 66 17.42 -16.16 1.02
CA ILE A 66 16.95 -16.97 2.16
C ILE A 66 16.06 -18.11 1.62
N PRO A 67 16.04 -19.33 2.21
CA PRO A 67 15.17 -20.42 1.77
C PRO A 67 13.69 -20.04 1.71
N LEU A 68 12.93 -20.62 0.77
CA LEU A 68 11.53 -20.28 0.51
C LEU A 68 10.69 -20.35 1.79
N GLU A 69 10.80 -21.45 2.53
CA GLU A 69 10.06 -21.66 3.77
C GLU A 69 10.33 -20.55 4.80
N LYS A 70 11.56 -20.04 4.86
CA LYS A 70 11.95 -18.96 5.76
C LYS A 70 11.51 -17.58 5.28
N GLN A 71 11.50 -17.33 3.98
CA GLN A 71 10.91 -16.12 3.42
C GLN A 71 9.41 -16.03 3.77
N ILE A 72 8.65 -17.11 3.55
CA ILE A 72 7.22 -17.16 3.88
C ILE A 72 7.01 -17.01 5.40
N GLU A 73 7.80 -17.69 6.22
CA GLU A 73 7.75 -17.55 7.69
C GLU A 73 7.99 -16.10 8.14
N ASN A 74 9.00 -15.43 7.59
CA ASN A 74 9.31 -14.04 7.91
C ASN A 74 8.13 -13.11 7.57
N ALA A 75 7.54 -13.24 6.38
CA ALA A 75 6.39 -12.44 5.97
C ALA A 75 5.20 -12.63 6.90
N TRP A 76 4.84 -13.87 7.23
CA TRP A 76 3.78 -14.18 8.19
C TRP A 76 4.04 -13.59 9.57
N MET A 77 5.28 -13.67 10.05
CA MET A 77 5.67 -13.09 11.32
C MET A 77 5.53 -11.57 11.32
N LYS A 78 5.87 -10.88 10.22
CA LYS A 78 5.65 -9.44 10.08
C LYS A 78 4.16 -9.09 10.13
N SER A 79 3.32 -9.82 9.42
CA SER A 79 1.87 -9.58 9.36
C SER A 79 1.16 -9.69 10.71
N VAL A 80 1.66 -10.53 11.63
CA VAL A 80 1.07 -10.69 12.97
C VAL A 80 1.81 -9.94 14.07
N THR A 81 2.90 -9.22 13.72
CA THR A 81 3.64 -8.46 14.72
C THR A 81 2.90 -7.17 15.04
N THR A 82 2.59 -7.00 16.33
CA THR A 82 1.97 -5.79 16.85
C THR A 82 2.92 -4.99 17.72
N ASP A 83 2.71 -3.68 17.76
CA ASP A 83 3.41 -2.75 18.65
C ASP A 83 2.94 -2.91 20.11
N GLU A 84 3.36 -2.01 21.00
CA GLU A 84 2.99 -2.02 22.42
C GLU A 84 1.49 -1.75 22.62
N SER A 85 0.91 -0.91 21.77
CA SER A 85 -0.51 -0.56 21.74
C SER A 85 -1.39 -1.71 21.23
N GLY A 86 -0.80 -2.68 20.54
CA GLY A 86 -1.51 -3.81 19.93
C GLY A 86 -1.94 -3.55 18.50
N LEU A 87 -1.49 -2.46 17.88
CA LEU A 87 -1.70 -2.15 16.47
C LEU A 87 -0.64 -2.87 15.60
N PRO A 88 -0.89 -3.11 14.31
CA PRO A 88 0.09 -3.71 13.42
C PRO A 88 1.40 -2.90 13.39
N ALA A 89 2.52 -3.53 13.71
CA ALA A 89 3.83 -2.86 13.73
C ALA A 89 4.41 -2.64 12.32
N TYR A 90 3.91 -3.40 11.33
CA TYR A 90 4.32 -3.33 9.94
C TYR A 90 3.12 -3.32 9.00
N LEU A 91 3.22 -2.53 7.94
CA LEU A 91 2.43 -2.71 6.73
C LEU A 91 3.09 -3.80 5.88
N VAL A 92 2.29 -4.73 5.36
CA VAL A 92 2.76 -5.83 4.52
C VAL A 92 1.95 -5.84 3.23
N ALA A 93 2.64 -5.78 2.10
CA ALA A 93 2.04 -5.78 0.76
C ALA A 93 2.65 -6.88 -0.11
N ASN A 94 1.85 -7.44 -1.03
CA ASN A 94 2.22 -8.64 -1.76
C ASN A 94 1.81 -8.51 -3.22
N SER A 95 2.77 -8.64 -4.13
CA SER A 95 2.50 -8.63 -5.57
C SER A 95 2.94 -9.92 -6.24
N ARG A 96 2.16 -10.36 -7.24
CA ARG A 96 2.49 -11.44 -8.17
C ARG A 96 2.38 -10.90 -9.59
N VAL A 97 3.44 -11.06 -10.37
CA VAL A 97 3.49 -10.60 -11.76
C VAL A 97 4.02 -11.70 -12.66
N ILE A 98 3.36 -11.88 -13.81
CA ILE A 98 3.83 -12.73 -14.90
C ILE A 98 4.49 -11.84 -15.96
N GLY A 99 5.74 -12.13 -16.32
CA GLY A 99 6.46 -11.42 -17.37
C GLY A 99 7.21 -12.37 -18.29
N GLY A 100 7.65 -11.84 -19.44
CA GLY A 100 8.40 -12.64 -20.43
C GLY A 100 9.80 -13.05 -19.96
N ASN A 101 10.33 -12.44 -18.91
CA ASN A 101 11.58 -12.85 -18.26
C ASN A 101 11.59 -12.45 -16.78
N VAL A 102 12.52 -13.06 -16.02
CA VAL A 102 12.64 -12.88 -14.56
C VAL A 102 12.90 -11.43 -14.17
N SER A 103 13.77 -10.71 -14.90
CA SER A 103 14.19 -9.35 -14.52
C SER A 103 13.03 -8.36 -14.63
N SER A 104 12.29 -8.40 -15.73
CA SER A 104 11.12 -7.55 -15.95
C SER A 104 9.98 -7.88 -14.97
N ALA A 105 9.66 -9.17 -14.80
CA ALA A 105 8.64 -9.60 -13.84
C ALA A 105 8.98 -9.19 -12.41
N LYS A 106 10.26 -9.29 -12.00
CA LYS A 106 10.75 -8.85 -10.70
C LYS A 106 10.63 -7.34 -10.50
N MET A 107 11.03 -6.55 -11.49
CA MET A 107 10.92 -5.09 -11.42
C MET A 107 9.45 -4.66 -11.25
N GLN A 108 8.56 -5.25 -12.05
CA GLN A 108 7.13 -4.97 -11.99
C GLN A 108 6.51 -5.41 -10.67
N ALA A 109 6.79 -6.63 -10.19
CA ALA A 109 6.28 -7.11 -8.90
C ALA A 109 6.77 -6.23 -7.73
N ASN A 110 8.02 -5.78 -7.77
CA ASN A 110 8.54 -4.87 -6.74
C ASN A 110 7.83 -3.52 -6.77
N HIS A 111 7.65 -2.93 -7.96
CA HIS A 111 6.95 -1.67 -8.10
C HIS A 111 5.49 -1.79 -7.67
N GLN A 112 4.77 -2.83 -8.10
CA GLN A 112 3.38 -3.06 -7.73
C GLN A 112 3.22 -3.27 -6.22
N ALA A 113 4.14 -3.99 -5.56
CA ALA A 113 4.12 -4.12 -4.10
C ALA A 113 4.36 -2.77 -3.38
N LYS A 114 5.15 -1.86 -3.96
CA LYS A 114 5.29 -0.48 -3.42
C LYS A 114 4.04 0.35 -3.62
N VAL A 115 3.36 0.21 -4.76
CA VAL A 115 2.06 0.85 -5.02
C VAL A 115 1.03 0.40 -3.99
N GLU A 116 0.99 -0.89 -3.69
CA GLU A 116 0.13 -1.44 -2.64
C GLU A 116 0.49 -0.90 -1.24
N LEU A 117 1.78 -0.81 -0.89
CA LEU A 117 2.20 -0.18 0.36
C LEU A 117 1.72 1.27 0.45
N ALA A 118 1.90 2.06 -0.61
CA ALA A 118 1.41 3.44 -0.64
C ALA A 118 -0.12 3.50 -0.49
N GLY A 119 -0.84 2.55 -1.11
CA GLY A 119 -2.28 2.40 -0.93
C GLY A 119 -2.68 2.12 0.52
N LEU A 120 -1.97 1.24 1.22
CA LEU A 120 -2.18 0.98 2.65
C LEU A 120 -1.89 2.22 3.50
N MET A 121 -0.84 2.97 3.19
CA MET A 121 -0.52 4.23 3.86
C MET A 121 -1.63 5.26 3.69
N SER A 122 -2.09 5.47 2.45
CA SER A 122 -3.23 6.35 2.15
C SER A 122 -4.47 5.92 2.92
N SER A 123 -4.80 4.63 2.94
CA SER A 123 -5.96 4.11 3.66
C SER A 123 -5.87 4.37 5.16
N ASN A 124 -4.71 4.14 5.78
CA ASN A 124 -4.51 4.41 7.20
C ASN A 124 -4.70 5.90 7.52
N ILE A 125 -4.18 6.80 6.67
CA ILE A 125 -4.36 8.24 6.84
C ILE A 125 -5.83 8.63 6.66
N SER A 126 -6.52 8.11 5.65
CA SER A 126 -7.96 8.34 5.47
C SER A 126 -8.77 7.91 6.69
N SER A 127 -8.46 6.77 7.30
CA SER A 127 -9.10 6.35 8.55
C SER A 127 -8.82 7.28 9.74
N LEU A 128 -7.61 7.86 9.82
CA LEU A 128 -7.31 8.88 10.83
C LEU A 128 -8.12 10.17 10.59
N ILE A 129 -8.27 10.59 9.33
CA ILE A 129 -9.09 11.75 8.96
C ILE A 129 -10.56 11.52 9.34
N GLU A 130 -11.11 10.35 9.03
CA GLU A 130 -12.47 9.96 9.42
C GLU A 130 -12.67 9.97 10.94
N SER A 131 -11.66 9.52 11.69
CA SER A 131 -11.67 9.59 13.15
C SER A 131 -11.68 11.05 13.64
N SER A 132 -10.88 11.94 13.05
CA SER A 132 -10.87 13.35 13.42
C SER A 132 -12.18 14.08 13.12
N VAL A 133 -12.87 13.73 12.01
CA VAL A 133 -14.23 14.22 11.75
C VAL A 133 -15.20 13.75 12.83
N SER A 134 -15.14 12.46 13.18
CA SER A 134 -16.00 11.88 14.23
C SER A 134 -15.79 12.56 15.59
N ASN A 135 -14.54 12.93 15.88
CA ASN A 135 -14.13 13.67 17.06
C ASN A 135 -14.40 15.19 16.98
N LYS A 136 -14.98 15.68 15.87
CA LYS A 136 -15.27 17.10 15.60
C LYS A 136 -14.02 18.00 15.54
N GLU A 137 -12.86 17.40 15.26
CA GLU A 137 -11.59 18.11 15.06
C GLU A 137 -11.45 18.65 13.63
N LEU A 138 -12.12 17.99 12.66
CA LEU A 138 -12.18 18.40 11.26
C LEU A 138 -13.63 18.49 10.80
N THR A 139 -13.91 19.44 9.92
CA THR A 139 -15.17 19.48 9.17
C THR A 139 -15.18 18.44 8.05
N SER A 140 -16.38 18.09 7.57
CA SER A 140 -16.55 17.18 6.44
C SER A 140 -15.89 17.72 5.17
N GLU A 141 -15.97 19.04 4.95
CA GLU A 141 -15.38 19.73 3.81
C GLU A 141 -13.85 19.66 3.84
N GLU A 142 -13.23 19.92 5.00
CA GLU A 142 -11.78 19.78 5.19
C GLU A 142 -11.32 18.34 4.97
N ALA A 143 -12.05 17.36 5.50
CA ALA A 143 -11.73 15.95 5.30
C ALA A 143 -11.77 15.53 3.84
N VAL A 144 -12.72 16.04 3.05
CA VAL A 144 -12.77 15.79 1.60
C VAL A 144 -11.56 16.42 0.89
N ALA A 145 -11.18 17.64 1.24
CA ALA A 145 -10.02 18.31 0.66
C ALA A 145 -8.72 17.56 0.98
N ILE A 146 -8.50 17.19 2.24
CA ILE A 146 -7.31 16.45 2.66
C ILE A 146 -7.27 15.07 2.00
N ASN A 147 -8.40 14.36 1.88
CA ASN A 147 -8.44 13.07 1.20
C ASN A 147 -8.08 13.18 -0.30
N LYS A 148 -8.44 14.29 -0.97
CA LYS A 148 -7.98 14.54 -2.35
C LYS A 148 -6.46 14.69 -2.41
N ALA A 149 -5.87 15.43 -1.47
CA ALA A 149 -4.42 15.56 -1.37
C ALA A 149 -3.73 14.22 -1.10
N VAL A 150 -4.29 13.39 -0.21
CA VAL A 150 -3.81 12.01 0.04
C VAL A 150 -3.78 11.18 -1.26
N GLN A 151 -4.82 11.29 -2.08
CA GLN A 151 -4.89 10.57 -3.36
C GLN A 151 -3.88 11.09 -4.39
N ALA A 152 -3.70 12.41 -4.47
CA ALA A 152 -2.75 13.06 -5.37
C ALA A 152 -1.28 12.82 -4.97
N SER A 153 -1.03 12.41 -3.73
CA SER A 153 0.31 12.22 -3.18
C SER A 153 0.87 10.81 -3.37
N LYS A 154 0.12 9.85 -3.94
CA LYS A 154 0.53 8.43 -3.99
C LYS A 154 1.89 8.22 -4.68
N GLU A 155 2.13 8.89 -5.78
CA GLU A 155 3.39 8.82 -6.53
C GLU A 155 4.55 9.40 -5.72
N LEU A 156 4.29 10.49 -4.99
CA LEU A 156 5.27 11.10 -4.10
C LEU A 156 5.58 10.19 -2.90
N ILE A 157 4.57 9.54 -2.33
CA ILE A 157 4.75 8.52 -1.29
C ILE A 157 5.65 7.40 -1.81
N ILE A 158 5.39 6.89 -3.01
CA ILE A 158 6.21 5.82 -3.62
C ILE A 158 7.65 6.29 -3.86
N ALA A 159 7.86 7.54 -4.25
CA ALA A 159 9.19 8.12 -4.45
C ALA A 159 9.95 8.31 -3.12
N ASP A 160 9.23 8.70 -2.07
CA ASP A 160 9.78 8.96 -0.74
C ASP A 160 9.89 7.67 0.10
N LEU A 161 9.33 6.54 -0.37
CA LEU A 161 9.62 5.22 0.16
C LEU A 161 11.11 4.96 0.05
N GLY A 162 11.80 5.07 1.19
CA GLY A 162 13.19 4.71 1.33
C GLY A 162 13.42 3.20 1.20
N ARG A 163 14.34 2.66 1.99
CA ARG A 163 14.63 1.23 1.97
C ARG A 163 13.46 0.42 2.55
N VAL A 164 12.80 -0.37 1.70
CA VAL A 164 11.75 -1.31 2.10
C VAL A 164 12.32 -2.70 2.32
N ALA A 165 11.86 -3.41 3.36
CA ALA A 165 12.27 -4.78 3.62
C ALA A 165 11.54 -5.72 2.66
N LYS A 166 12.29 -6.64 2.02
CA LYS A 166 11.72 -7.69 1.18
C LYS A 166 11.66 -8.97 1.98
N GLU A 167 10.46 -9.38 2.33
CA GLU A 167 10.24 -10.60 3.10
C GLU A 167 10.14 -11.82 2.19
N ILE A 168 9.55 -11.64 1.00
CA ILE A 168 9.48 -12.66 -0.05
C ILE A 168 9.98 -12.08 -1.36
N GLU A 169 10.83 -12.83 -2.04
CA GLU A 169 11.26 -12.62 -3.42
C GLU A 169 11.52 -14.03 -4.02
N ILE A 170 10.50 -14.59 -4.67
CA ILE A 170 10.53 -15.93 -5.26
C ILE A 170 9.97 -15.90 -6.68
N TYR A 171 10.32 -16.89 -7.49
CA TYR A 171 9.86 -16.97 -8.87
C TYR A 171 9.60 -18.41 -9.30
N ARG A 172 8.81 -18.59 -10.36
CA ARG A 172 8.66 -19.88 -11.05
C ARG A 172 8.63 -19.69 -12.56
N ASP A 173 9.12 -20.68 -13.27
CA ASP A 173 8.97 -20.76 -14.72
C ASP A 173 7.59 -21.36 -15.04
N LEU A 174 6.89 -20.78 -16.01
CA LEU A 174 5.60 -21.24 -16.48
C LEU A 174 5.76 -22.07 -17.76
N SER A 175 4.78 -22.92 -18.07
CA SER A 175 4.80 -23.80 -19.25
C SER A 175 4.89 -23.05 -20.58
N ASN A 176 4.43 -21.80 -20.62
CA ASN A 176 4.46 -20.91 -21.78
C ASN A 176 5.78 -20.11 -21.90
N LYS A 177 6.83 -20.48 -21.16
CA LYS A 177 8.14 -19.79 -21.10
C LYS A 177 8.12 -18.42 -20.41
N ASN A 178 6.97 -17.96 -19.92
CA ASN A 178 6.92 -16.79 -19.05
C ASN A 178 7.42 -17.16 -17.65
N VAL A 179 7.71 -16.13 -16.87
CA VAL A 179 8.10 -16.25 -15.46
C VAL A 179 7.08 -15.54 -14.61
N GLU A 180 6.67 -16.19 -13.52
CA GLU A 180 5.93 -15.53 -12.46
C GLU A 180 6.86 -15.19 -11.31
N VAL A 181 6.85 -13.94 -10.86
CA VAL A 181 7.60 -13.47 -9.69
C VAL A 181 6.62 -13.01 -8.62
N MET A 182 6.87 -13.42 -7.39
CA MET A 182 6.15 -12.99 -6.20
C MET A 182 7.08 -12.19 -5.29
N VAL A 183 6.61 -11.01 -4.88
CA VAL A 183 7.31 -10.12 -3.96
C VAL A 183 6.39 -9.80 -2.79
N CYS A 184 6.91 -9.95 -1.56
CA CYS A 184 6.28 -9.43 -0.34
C CYS A 184 7.20 -8.38 0.27
N LEU A 185 6.65 -7.20 0.51
CA LEU A 185 7.34 -6.09 1.14
C LEU A 185 6.75 -5.84 2.53
N SER A 186 7.62 -5.53 3.49
CA SER A 186 7.22 -5.00 4.78
C SER A 186 7.82 -3.61 5.03
N TYR A 187 7.05 -2.76 5.70
CA TYR A 187 7.48 -1.42 6.10
C TYR A 187 6.94 -1.10 7.48
N SER A 188 7.72 -0.44 8.34
CA SER A 188 7.25 -0.10 9.70
C SER A 188 6.04 0.81 9.63
N SER A 189 4.96 0.49 10.35
CA SER A 189 3.74 1.30 10.35
C SER A 189 3.99 2.74 10.83
N LYS A 190 4.87 2.94 11.82
CA LYS A 190 5.23 4.28 12.30
C LYS A 190 5.92 5.08 11.20
N ALA A 191 6.99 4.52 10.62
CA ALA A 191 7.73 5.17 9.54
C ALA A 191 6.86 5.39 8.29
N ALA A 192 5.90 4.48 8.04
CA ALA A 192 4.93 4.59 6.96
C ALA A 192 4.10 5.86 7.08
N THR A 193 3.52 6.09 8.26
CA THR A 193 2.74 7.30 8.56
C THR A 193 3.59 8.55 8.38
N ASP A 194 4.81 8.57 8.93
CA ASP A 194 5.69 9.74 8.85
C ASP A 194 6.06 10.09 7.39
N VAL A 195 6.41 9.09 6.58
CA VAL A 195 6.71 9.27 5.15
C VAL A 195 5.49 9.78 4.40
N ALA A 196 4.33 9.20 4.66
CA ALA A 196 3.12 9.56 3.94
C ALA A 196 2.64 10.97 4.27
N VAL A 197 2.62 11.37 5.55
CA VAL A 197 2.30 12.74 5.97
C VAL A 197 3.27 13.74 5.35
N LYS A 198 4.58 13.46 5.39
CA LYS A 198 5.59 14.31 4.76
C LYS A 198 5.35 14.47 3.25
N SER A 199 5.04 13.37 2.56
CA SER A 199 4.78 13.39 1.12
C SER A 199 3.54 14.21 0.77
N ILE A 200 2.49 14.11 1.60
CA ILE A 200 1.26 14.89 1.43
C ILE A 200 1.51 16.38 1.64
N HIS A 201 2.25 16.76 2.69
CA HIS A 201 2.61 18.15 2.90
C HIS A 201 3.40 18.72 1.72
N ARG A 202 4.40 17.98 1.24
CA ARG A 202 5.17 18.38 0.06
C ARG A 202 4.31 18.50 -1.20
N ASN A 203 3.33 17.62 -1.37
CA ASN A 203 2.39 17.71 -2.50
C ASN A 203 1.55 18.99 -2.43
N LEU A 204 1.03 19.32 -1.24
CA LEU A 204 0.25 20.53 -1.00
C LEU A 204 1.08 21.80 -1.23
N GLU A 205 2.34 21.82 -0.80
CA GLU A 205 3.27 22.93 -1.05
C GLU A 205 3.51 23.12 -2.56
N GLN A 206 3.78 22.03 -3.29
CA GLN A 206 3.97 22.07 -4.75
C GLN A 206 2.71 22.52 -5.49
N GLU A 207 1.53 22.08 -5.03
CA GLU A 207 0.26 22.51 -5.62
C GLU A 207 -0.01 24.00 -5.34
N ALA A 208 0.32 24.48 -4.14
CA ALA A 208 0.21 25.90 -3.81
C ALA A 208 1.12 26.76 -4.68
N GLU A 209 2.39 26.40 -4.86
CA GLU A 209 3.33 27.11 -5.75
C GLU A 209 2.80 27.17 -7.19
N HIS A 210 2.35 26.03 -7.72
CA HIS A 210 1.79 25.97 -9.07
C HIS A 210 0.49 26.79 -9.25
N LEU A 211 -0.33 26.91 -8.19
CA LEU A 211 -1.50 27.79 -8.19
C LEU A 211 -1.11 29.26 -8.20
N HIS A 212 -0.04 29.65 -7.48
CA HIS A 212 0.49 31.02 -7.54
C HIS A 212 0.98 31.35 -8.96
N ASP A 213 1.77 30.46 -9.59
CA ASP A 213 2.23 30.65 -10.98
C ASP A 213 1.07 30.81 -11.97
N LYS A 214 0.02 30.01 -11.81
CA LYS A 214 -1.19 30.12 -12.65
C LYS A 214 -1.92 31.45 -12.43
N LEU A 215 -2.02 31.91 -11.19
CA LEU A 215 -2.65 33.19 -10.86
C LEU A 215 -1.85 34.35 -11.47
N ASP A 216 -0.52 34.34 -11.33
CA ASP A 216 0.36 35.37 -11.88
C ASP A 216 0.24 35.45 -13.41
N ASN A 217 0.21 34.30 -14.10
CA ASN A 217 -0.02 34.26 -15.54
C ASN A 217 -1.37 34.88 -15.96
N LEU A 218 -2.45 34.60 -15.22
CA LEU A 218 -3.77 35.18 -15.49
C LEU A 218 -3.79 36.70 -15.26
N THR A 219 -3.13 37.18 -14.20
CA THR A 219 -3.03 38.62 -13.93
C THR A 219 -2.20 39.34 -14.99
N GLY A 220 -1.11 38.74 -15.45
CA GLY A 220 -0.30 39.25 -16.56
C GLY A 220 -1.09 39.32 -17.87
N ILE A 221 -1.87 38.30 -18.21
CA ILE A 221 -2.77 38.32 -19.38
C ILE A 221 -3.79 39.46 -19.25
N LYS A 222 -4.40 39.63 -18.07
CA LYS A 222 -5.39 40.70 -17.84
C LYS A 222 -4.77 42.10 -18.00
N GLN A 223 -3.54 42.30 -17.53
CA GLN A 223 -2.81 43.55 -17.72
C GLN A 223 -2.56 43.84 -19.21
N ILE A 224 -2.08 42.85 -19.98
CA ILE A 224 -1.87 42.98 -21.43
C ILE A 224 -3.17 43.37 -22.14
N ILE A 225 -4.28 42.71 -21.83
CA ILE A 225 -5.60 43.03 -22.41
C ILE A 225 -6.01 44.48 -22.05
N SER A 226 -5.79 44.91 -20.80
CA SER A 226 -6.12 46.27 -20.39
C SER A 226 -5.30 47.33 -21.13
N THR A 227 -3.99 47.12 -21.29
CA THR A 227 -3.09 48.03 -22.02
C THR A 227 -3.46 48.15 -23.50
N ASN A 228 -3.78 47.03 -24.15
CA ASN A 228 -4.19 47.04 -25.55
C ASN A 228 -5.52 47.78 -25.76
N ASN A 229 -6.48 47.63 -24.84
CA ASN A 229 -7.75 48.35 -24.91
C ASN A 229 -7.61 49.85 -24.65
N THR A 230 -6.66 50.29 -23.82
CA THR A 230 -6.38 51.73 -23.63
C THR A 230 -5.75 52.36 -24.86
N ASN A 231 -4.82 51.66 -25.52
CA ASN A 231 -4.18 52.15 -26.74
C ASN A 231 -5.17 52.26 -27.91
N LEU A 232 -6.14 51.35 -28.01
CA LEU A 232 -7.20 51.39 -29.04
C LEU A 232 -8.25 52.50 -28.83
N GLN A 233 -8.30 53.13 -27.64
CA GLN A 233 -9.18 54.30 -27.40
C GLN A 233 -8.45 55.65 -27.53
N GLN A 234 -7.14 55.63 -27.81
CA GLN A 234 -6.32 56.82 -28.03
C GLN A 234 -6.02 57.08 -29.52
N GLU A 235 -6.50 56.23 -30.42
CA GLU A 235 -6.58 56.44 -31.87
C GLU A 235 -8.00 56.85 -32.29
#